data_AF-A0A6A1QBT2-F1
#
_entry.id   AF-A0A6A1QBT2-F1
#
_cell.length_a   1.000
_cell.length_b   1.000
_cell.length_c   1.000
_cell.angle_alpha   90.00
_cell.angle_beta   90.00
_cell.angle_gamma   90.00
#
_symmetry.space_group_name_H-M   'P 1'
#
loop_
_entity.id
_entity.type
_entity.pdbx_description
1 polymer ?
#
loop_
_entity_poly.entity_id
_entity_poly.type
_entity_poly.pdbx_seq_one_letter_code
_entity_poly.pdbx_strand_id
1 'polypeptide(L)'
;TQGSISAPLVAQGRGMEPGSSPLTTHVLDTASGLPAQGLCLRLSRLEDHGQQWTELRKSYTDPDGRCPGLLLPGQMKVGIYKLSFDTEGYWQKRGQESFYPYVE
;
A
#
# COMPACT_ATOMS: atom_id res chain seq x y z
N THR A 1 -38.15 2.51 40.17
CA THR A 1 -37.94 3.11 38.82
C THR A 1 -36.49 3.51 38.69
N GLN A 2 -35.68 2.69 38.04
CA GLN A 2 -34.24 2.87 37.75
C GLN A 2 -33.81 1.52 37.13
N GLY A 3 -33.10 1.39 36.03
CA GLY A 3 -32.51 2.33 35.08
C GLY A 3 -31.70 1.42 34.15
N SER A 4 -32.15 1.27 32.91
CA SER A 4 -31.51 0.43 31.89
C SER A 4 -30.18 1.04 31.46
N ILE A 5 -29.07 0.39 31.82
CA ILE A 5 -27.74 0.74 31.34
C ILE A 5 -27.48 0.02 30.01
N SER A 6 -27.58 0.78 28.93
CA SER A 6 -27.11 0.39 27.60
C SER A 6 -25.61 0.13 27.65
N ALA A 7 -25.19 -1.07 27.26
CA ALA A 7 -23.79 -1.39 27.04
C ALA A 7 -23.22 -0.53 25.89
N PRO A 8 -21.96 -0.08 25.97
CA PRO A 8 -21.36 0.71 24.90
C PRO A 8 -21.15 -0.16 23.66
N LEU A 9 -21.56 0.37 22.51
CA LEU A 9 -21.27 -0.19 21.20
C LEU A 9 -19.76 -0.09 20.98
N VAL A 10 -19.05 -1.22 21.06
CA VAL A 10 -17.63 -1.29 20.70
C VAL A 10 -17.54 -0.96 19.21
N ALA A 11 -16.98 0.20 18.91
CA ALA A 11 -16.57 0.56 17.56
C ALA A 11 -15.56 -0.50 17.09
N GLN A 12 -15.96 -1.34 16.15
CA GLN A 12 -15.06 -2.25 15.47
C GLN A 12 -14.12 -1.43 14.59
N GLY A 13 -13.04 -0.91 15.17
CA GLY A 13 -11.82 -0.71 14.39
C GLY A 13 -11.42 -2.09 13.90
N ARG A 14 -11.41 -2.31 12.57
CA ARG A 14 -10.85 -3.54 11.98
C ARG A 14 -9.40 -3.64 12.42
N GLY A 15 -9.17 -4.39 13.50
CA GLY A 15 -7.83 -4.77 13.93
C GLY A 15 -7.16 -5.49 12.79
N MET A 16 -5.88 -5.20 12.59
CA MET A 16 -4.98 -5.94 11.70
C MET A 16 -5.14 -7.44 12.01
N GLU A 17 -5.76 -8.21 11.11
CA GLU A 17 -5.96 -9.64 11.28
C GLU A 17 -4.59 -10.30 11.54
N PRO A 18 -4.45 -11.22 12.52
CA PRO A 18 -3.20 -11.93 12.75
C PRO A 18 -2.79 -12.68 11.48
N GLY A 19 -1.85 -12.12 10.72
CA GLY A 19 -1.47 -12.63 9.39
C GLY A 19 -1.40 -11.59 8.28
N SER A 20 -1.94 -10.38 8.48
CA SER A 20 -1.88 -9.33 7.45
C SER A 20 -0.55 -8.57 7.45
N SER A 21 -0.23 -7.99 6.29
CA SER A 21 1.01 -7.26 6.09
C SER A 21 1.11 -6.03 7.01
N PRO A 22 2.26 -5.79 7.67
CA PRO A 22 2.43 -4.59 8.49
C PRO A 22 2.56 -3.31 7.66
N LEU A 23 2.72 -3.42 6.34
CA LEU A 23 2.76 -2.31 5.38
C LEU A 23 1.66 -2.49 4.34
N THR A 24 0.80 -1.51 4.20
CA THR A 24 -0.32 -1.52 3.24
C THR A 24 -0.25 -0.29 2.34
N THR A 25 -0.77 -0.42 1.12
CA THR A 25 -0.98 0.71 0.21
C THR A 25 -2.38 0.63 -0.40
N HIS A 26 -2.89 1.78 -0.82
CA HIS A 26 -4.12 1.91 -1.59
C HIS A 26 -3.94 3.07 -2.57
N VAL A 27 -4.06 2.79 -3.85
CA VAL A 27 -3.80 3.74 -4.92
C VAL A 27 -5.11 4.06 -5.64
N LEU A 28 -5.42 5.35 -5.73
CA LEU A 28 -6.62 5.87 -6.36
C LEU A 28 -6.24 6.66 -7.61
N ASP A 29 -6.92 6.39 -8.72
CA ASP A 29 -6.91 7.23 -9.91
C ASP A 29 -7.96 8.33 -9.73
N THR A 30 -7.49 9.52 -9.38
CA THR A 30 -8.38 10.66 -9.09
C THR A 30 -8.98 11.29 -10.34
N ALA A 31 -8.44 11.02 -11.54
CA ALA A 31 -9.00 11.55 -12.79
C ALA A 31 -10.29 10.81 -13.16
N SER A 32 -10.34 9.50 -12.92
CA SER A 32 -11.53 8.67 -13.13
C SER A 32 -12.38 8.47 -11.87
N GLY A 33 -11.82 8.74 -10.68
CA GLY A 33 -12.47 8.47 -9.39
C GLY A 33 -12.51 6.98 -9.03
N LEU A 34 -11.68 6.15 -9.64
CA LEU A 34 -11.66 4.70 -9.49
C LEU A 34 -10.33 4.21 -8.86
N PRO A 35 -10.30 3.01 -8.24
CA PRO A 35 -9.04 2.42 -7.82
C PRO A 35 -8.09 2.22 -9.01
N ALA A 36 -6.80 2.51 -8.79
CA ALA A 36 -5.80 2.43 -9.84
C ALA A 36 -5.36 0.97 -10.07
N GLN A 37 -6.22 0.14 -10.65
CA GLN A 37 -5.95 -1.28 -10.90
C GLN A 37 -4.77 -1.49 -11.87
N GLY A 38 -3.91 -2.45 -11.52
CA GLY A 38 -2.79 -2.90 -12.38
C GLY A 38 -1.59 -1.97 -12.41
N LEU A 39 -1.51 -0.99 -11.50
CA LEU A 39 -0.36 -0.14 -11.32
C LEU A 39 0.79 -0.96 -10.71
N CYS A 40 1.96 -0.91 -11.35
CA CYS A 40 3.15 -1.60 -10.85
C CYS A 40 3.79 -0.78 -9.73
N LEU A 41 4.21 -1.45 -8.66
CA LEU A 41 5.01 -0.83 -7.61
C LEU A 41 6.13 -1.73 -7.12
N ARG A 42 7.16 -1.14 -6.52
CA ARG A 42 8.30 -1.83 -5.91
C ARG A 42 8.49 -1.33 -4.49
N LEU A 43 8.60 -2.27 -3.55
CA LEU A 43 9.03 -2.01 -2.19
C LEU A 43 10.52 -2.31 -2.08
N SER A 44 11.28 -1.33 -1.59
CA SER A 44 12.71 -1.44 -1.34
C SER A 44 13.05 -1.01 0.09
N ARG A 45 14.19 -1.48 0.61
CA ARG A 45 14.76 -1.06 1.89
C ARG A 45 16.19 -0.59 1.68
N LEU A 46 16.59 0.46 2.40
CA LEU A 46 17.96 0.95 2.40
C LEU A 46 18.83 0.05 3.28
N GLU A 47 19.95 -0.43 2.75
CA GLU A 47 20.94 -1.19 3.53
C GLU A 47 21.82 -0.26 4.37
N ASP A 48 22.01 -0.62 5.64
CA ASP A 48 22.69 0.20 6.65
C ASP A 48 24.16 0.52 6.30
N HIS A 49 24.81 -0.35 5.51
CA HIS A 49 26.25 -0.30 5.25
C HIS A 49 26.65 0.31 3.90
N GLY A 50 25.71 0.70 3.05
CA GLY A 50 26.06 1.07 1.67
C GLY A 50 25.16 2.09 0.99
N GLN A 51 24.16 2.65 1.68
CA GLN A 51 23.15 3.54 1.06
C GLN A 51 22.54 2.92 -0.21
N GLN A 52 22.53 1.59 -0.31
CA GLN A 52 22.03 0.85 -1.44
C GLN A 52 20.59 0.45 -1.16
N TRP A 53 19.72 0.66 -2.16
CA TRP A 53 18.34 0.17 -2.10
C TRP A 53 18.29 -1.29 -2.54
N THR A 54 17.82 -2.17 -1.66
CA THR A 54 17.51 -3.57 -1.97
C THR A 54 16.01 -3.70 -2.22
N GLU A 55 15.63 -4.21 -3.40
CA GLU A 55 14.22 -4.53 -3.68
C GLU A 55 13.79 -5.71 -2.82
N LEU A 56 12.73 -5.52 -2.05
CA LEU A 56 12.10 -6.56 -1.25
C LEU A 56 10.96 -7.24 -2.01
N ARG A 57 10.20 -6.48 -2.80
CA ARG A 57 9.06 -6.99 -3.56
C ARG A 57 8.68 -6.09 -4.72
N LYS A 58 8.40 -6.68 -5.88
CA LYS A 58 7.60 -6.07 -6.95
C LYS A 58 6.16 -6.56 -6.88
N SER A 59 5.19 -5.67 -7.03
CA SER A 59 3.76 -5.99 -6.96
C SER A 59 2.94 -5.16 -7.95
N TYR A 60 1.66 -5.51 -8.07
CA TYR A 60 0.67 -4.80 -8.88
C TYR A 60 -0.58 -4.59 -8.04
N THR A 61 -1.20 -3.43 -8.15
CA THR A 61 -2.47 -3.14 -7.48
C THR A 61 -3.59 -4.01 -8.01
N ASP A 62 -4.39 -4.55 -7.10
CA ASP A 62 -5.58 -5.35 -7.38
C ASP A 62 -6.77 -4.47 -7.86
N PRO A 63 -7.96 -5.05 -8.13
CA PRO A 63 -9.13 -4.27 -8.55
C PRO A 63 -9.62 -3.22 -7.53
N ASP A 64 -9.26 -3.35 -6.25
CA ASP A 64 -9.53 -2.35 -5.20
C ASP A 64 -8.34 -1.38 -5.03
N GLY A 65 -7.38 -1.38 -5.95
CA GLY A 65 -6.23 -0.47 -5.92
C GLY A 65 -5.22 -0.80 -4.82
N ARG A 66 -5.26 -2.00 -4.22
CA ARG A 66 -4.42 -2.39 -3.08
C ARG A 66 -3.36 -3.41 -3.48
N CYS A 67 -2.33 -3.55 -2.65
CA CYS A 67 -1.38 -4.66 -2.73
C CYS A 67 -1.33 -5.38 -1.37
N PRO A 68 -2.11 -6.45 -1.15
CA PRO A 68 -1.99 -7.24 0.07
C PRO A 68 -0.64 -7.97 0.11
N GLY A 69 -0.10 -8.16 1.31
CA GLY A 69 1.11 -8.97 1.50
C GLY A 69 2.41 -8.33 1.02
N LEU A 70 2.53 -7.00 1.04
CA LEU A 70 3.78 -6.30 0.66
C LEU A 70 4.98 -6.79 1.47
N LEU A 71 4.77 -6.95 2.78
CA LEU A 71 5.67 -7.62 3.72
C LEU A 71 4.92 -8.72 4.46
N LEU A 72 5.52 -9.89 4.65
CA LEU A 72 4.89 -10.90 5.50
C LEU A 72 5.01 -10.47 6.98
N PRO A 73 4.08 -10.90 7.85
CA PRO A 73 4.20 -10.72 9.29
C PRO A 73 5.60 -11.14 9.80
N GLY A 74 6.19 -10.34 10.68
CA GLY A 74 7.53 -10.60 11.23
C GLY A 74 8.72 -10.27 10.32
N GLN A 75 8.50 -9.91 9.04
CA GLN A 75 9.60 -9.50 8.13
C GLN A 75 9.98 -8.03 8.23
N MET A 76 9.12 -7.20 8.83
CA MET A 76 9.40 -5.78 8.97
C MET A 76 10.53 -5.56 9.98
N LYS A 77 11.62 -4.99 9.49
CA LYS A 77 12.78 -4.55 10.29
C LYS A 77 12.78 -3.03 10.39
N VAL A 78 13.34 -2.49 11.48
CA VAL A 78 13.61 -1.06 11.59
C VAL A 78 14.53 -0.61 10.43
N GLY A 79 14.26 0.55 9.85
CA GLY A 79 15.05 1.10 8.76
C GLY A 79 14.23 1.99 7.83
N ILE A 80 14.85 2.41 6.73
CA ILE A 80 14.24 3.27 5.72
C ILE A 80 13.72 2.39 4.58
N TYR A 81 12.45 2.59 4.21
CA TYR A 81 11.80 1.92 3.10
C TYR A 81 11.43 2.92 2.02
N LYS A 82 11.27 2.43 0.80
CA LYS A 82 10.84 3.20 -0.37
C LYS A 82 9.80 2.42 -1.14
N LEU A 83 8.73 3.09 -1.57
CA LEU A 83 7.71 2.55 -2.46
C LEU A 83 7.77 3.29 -3.77
N SER A 84 8.23 2.64 -4.83
CA SER A 84 8.30 3.23 -6.16
C SER A 84 7.07 2.82 -6.97
N PHE A 85 6.26 3.79 -7.39
CA PHE A 85 5.05 3.60 -8.19
C PHE A 85 5.34 3.95 -9.65
N ASP A 86 5.10 3.02 -10.57
CA ASP A 86 5.28 3.19 -12.01
C ASP A 86 4.07 3.92 -12.63
N THR A 87 4.02 5.23 -12.43
CA THR A 87 2.92 6.09 -12.91
C THR A 87 2.92 6.24 -14.42
N GLU A 88 4.08 6.33 -15.06
CA GLU A 88 4.17 6.34 -16.53
C GLU A 88 3.64 5.04 -17.12
N GLY A 89 4.10 3.88 -16.65
CA GLY A 89 3.59 2.60 -17.13
C GLY A 89 2.09 2.41 -16.88
N TYR A 90 1.55 3.01 -15.82
CA TYR A 90 0.10 3.01 -15.55
C TYR A 90 -0.70 3.84 -16.55
N TRP A 91 -0.25 5.06 -16.84
CA TRP A 91 -0.94 6.00 -17.74
C TRP A 91 -0.75 5.65 -19.22
N GLN A 92 0.43 5.19 -19.62
CA GLN A 92 0.70 4.77 -21.00
C GLN A 92 -0.25 3.65 -21.45
N LYS A 93 -0.53 2.68 -20.58
CA LYS A 93 -1.51 1.60 -20.85
C LYS A 93 -2.94 2.11 -21.05
N ARG A 94 -3.23 3.34 -20.62
CA ARG A 94 -4.51 4.04 -20.76
C ARG A 94 -4.48 5.12 -21.85
N GLY A 95 -3.43 5.16 -22.67
CA GLY A 95 -3.27 6.13 -23.74
C GLY A 95 -3.09 7.57 -23.25
N GLN A 96 -2.56 7.75 -22.04
CA GLN A 96 -2.29 9.07 -21.46
C GLN A 96 -0.81 9.22 -21.14
N GLU A 97 -0.31 10.45 -21.24
CA GLU A 97 1.04 10.79 -20.78
C GLU A 97 1.03 11.05 -19.27
N SER A 98 2.14 10.72 -18.62
CA SER A 98 2.35 11.04 -17.21
C SER A 98 3.39 12.14 -17.10
N PHE A 99 3.09 13.21 -16.36
CA PHE A 99 4.11 14.21 -16.03
C PHE A 99 5.20 13.63 -15.13
N TYR A 100 4.83 12.71 -14.23
CA TYR A 100 5.76 12.00 -13.35
C TYR A 100 6.06 10.62 -13.94
N PRO A 101 7.31 10.30 -14.33
CA PRO A 101 7.64 8.98 -14.84
C PRO A 101 7.39 7.89 -13.78
N TYR A 102 7.67 8.22 -12.52
CA TYR A 102 7.37 7.42 -11.34
C TYR A 102 7.23 8.33 -10.12
N VAL A 103 6.78 7.78 -8.99
CA VAL A 103 6.72 8.45 -7.67
C VAL A 103 7.38 7.56 -6.63
N GLU A 104 8.21 8.11 -5.74
CA GLU A 104 8.89 7.40 -4.64
C GLU A 104 8.76 8.13 -3.29
#